data_AF-A0A0N6ZPB9-F1
#
_entry.id   AF-A0A0N6ZPB9-F1
#
_cell.length_a   1.000
_cell.length_b   1.000
_cell.length_c   1.000
_cell.angle_alpha   90.00
_cell.angle_beta   90.00
_cell.angle_gamma   90.00
#
_symmetry.space_group_name_H-M   'P 1'
#
loop_
_entity.id
_entity.type
_entity.pdbx_description
1 polymer ?
#
loop_
_entity_poly.entity_id
_entity_poly.type
_entity_poly.pdbx_seq_one_letter_code
_entity_poly.pdbx_strand_id
1 'polypeptide(L)'
;MPEQNESGHKLAGRLYATMRVLKSLTEPSGPKPAGDEELTGQDSPRERVQALKLDLFNDLVATVQKGRHAKAVDEMFRAMPALVPRQSVAFDKNLGERGLAEFNAGYRAQLADLKEAFPELVE
;
A
#
# COMPACT_ATOMS: atom_id res chain seq x y z
N MET A 1 3.46 10.49 -8.97
CA MET A 1 4.88 10.30 -8.57
C MET A 1 5.05 10.92 -7.19
N PRO A 2 5.63 10.22 -6.20
CA PRO A 2 5.84 10.80 -4.88
C PRO A 2 6.73 12.04 -4.96
N GLU A 3 6.41 13.06 -4.17
CA GLU A 3 7.21 14.28 -4.10
C GLU A 3 8.62 13.96 -3.59
N GLN A 4 9.65 14.61 -4.14
CA GLN A 4 11.06 14.30 -3.85
C GLN A 4 11.47 14.49 -2.37
N ASN A 5 10.60 15.06 -1.54
CA ASN A 5 10.82 15.39 -0.13
C ASN A 5 9.85 14.67 0.84
N GLU A 6 9.13 13.63 0.42
CA GLU A 6 8.26 12.89 1.35
C GLU A 6 9.07 12.21 2.47
N SER A 7 8.52 12.25 3.69
CA SER A 7 9.14 11.56 4.83
C SER A 7 9.12 10.04 4.62
N GLY A 8 10.05 9.34 5.28
CA GLY A 8 10.10 7.88 5.23
C GLY A 8 8.78 7.24 5.68
N HIS A 9 8.14 7.73 6.74
CA HIS A 9 6.86 7.17 7.20
C HIS A 9 5.73 7.41 6.18
N LYS A 10 5.70 8.57 5.51
CA LYS A 10 4.73 8.85 4.45
C LYS A 10 4.90 7.89 3.27
N LEU A 11 6.15 7.68 2.80
CA LEU A 11 6.44 6.70 1.76
C LEU A 11 6.05 5.27 2.19
N ALA A 12 6.34 4.89 3.44
CA ALA A 12 5.94 3.60 3.98
C ALA A 12 4.40 3.42 4.00
N GLY A 13 3.65 4.48 4.30
CA GLY A 13 2.19 4.50 4.21
C GLY A 13 1.69 4.29 2.78
N ARG A 14 2.31 4.95 1.79
CA ARG A 14 2.00 4.74 0.37
C ARG A 14 2.30 3.32 -0.08
N LEU A 15 3.43 2.76 0.32
CA LEU A 15 3.76 1.38 0.00
C LEU A 15 2.74 0.41 0.60
N TYR A 16 2.38 0.61 1.87
CA TYR A 16 1.37 -0.21 2.54
C TYR A 16 0.01 -0.15 1.83
N ALA A 17 -0.46 1.04 1.42
CA ALA A 17 -1.68 1.19 0.64
C ALA A 17 -1.63 0.37 -0.66
N THR A 18 -0.54 0.48 -1.40
CA THR A 18 -0.33 -0.24 -2.67
C THR A 18 -0.38 -1.76 -2.46
N MET A 19 0.34 -2.25 -1.44
CA MET A 19 0.37 -3.65 -1.06
C MET A 19 -0.98 -4.18 -0.58
N ARG A 20 -1.75 -3.37 0.14
CA ARG A 20 -3.09 -3.74 0.60
C ARG A 20 -4.08 -3.82 -0.56
N VAL A 21 -4.03 -2.89 -1.51
CA VAL A 21 -4.84 -2.99 -2.74
C VAL A 21 -4.47 -4.24 -3.53
N LEU A 22 -3.16 -4.52 -3.68
CA LEU A 22 -2.71 -5.76 -4.33
C LEU A 22 -3.29 -7.01 -3.66
N LYS A 23 -3.32 -7.07 -2.33
CA LYS A 23 -3.95 -8.16 -1.58
C LYS A 23 -5.46 -8.30 -1.88
N SER A 24 -6.18 -7.17 -1.97
CA SER A 24 -7.61 -7.20 -2.27
C SER A 24 -7.94 -7.70 -3.68
N LEU A 25 -7.02 -7.52 -4.63
CA LEU A 25 -7.17 -8.02 -6.00
C LEU A 25 -7.18 -9.55 -6.08
N THR A 26 -6.55 -10.22 -5.11
CA THR A 26 -6.31 -11.66 -5.13
C THR A 26 -7.28 -12.40 -4.22
N GLU A 27 -7.88 -11.68 -3.27
CA GLU A 27 -8.97 -12.11 -2.40
C GLU A 27 -10.26 -11.31 -2.69
N PRO A 28 -11.03 -11.65 -3.75
CA PRO A 28 -12.19 -10.87 -4.19
C PRO A 28 -13.36 -10.81 -3.20
N SER A 29 -13.33 -11.61 -2.13
CA SER A 29 -14.30 -11.59 -1.02
C SER A 29 -13.83 -10.77 0.19
N GLY A 30 -12.60 -10.26 0.18
CA GLY A 30 -12.06 -9.42 1.24
C GLY A 30 -12.56 -7.97 1.12
N PRO A 31 -12.59 -7.21 2.23
CA PRO A 31 -12.92 -5.79 2.19
C PRO A 31 -11.87 -5.03 1.38
N LYS A 32 -12.34 -4.14 0.49
CA LYS A 32 -11.45 -3.21 -0.20
C LYS A 32 -10.92 -2.17 0.80
N PRO A 33 -9.75 -1.59 0.57
CA PRO A 33 -9.31 -0.44 1.35
C PRO A 33 -10.29 0.73 1.15
N ALA A 34 -10.70 1.38 2.24
CA ALA A 34 -11.53 2.58 2.17
C ALA A 34 -10.66 3.83 2.16
N GLY A 35 -11.01 4.83 1.34
CA GLY A 35 -10.21 6.04 1.17
C GLY A 35 -10.06 6.91 2.42
N ASP A 36 -11.00 6.81 3.37
CA ASP A 36 -11.03 7.54 4.64
C ASP A 36 -10.55 6.70 5.83
N GLU A 37 -10.07 5.47 5.59
CA GLU A 37 -9.62 4.58 6.64
C GLU A 37 -8.38 5.15 7.37
N GLU A 38 -8.46 5.13 8.70
CA GLU A 38 -7.38 5.56 9.58
C GLU A 38 -6.83 4.38 10.37
N LEU A 39 -5.55 4.10 10.17
CA LEU A 39 -4.90 2.98 10.83
C LEU A 39 -4.46 3.42 12.22
N THR A 40 -4.75 2.57 13.21
CA THR A 40 -4.39 2.80 14.62
C THR A 40 -3.27 1.84 15.05
N GLY A 41 -2.72 2.06 16.26
CA GLY A 41 -1.67 1.21 16.85
C GLY A 41 -0.25 1.71 16.59
N GLN A 42 0.72 1.08 17.28
CA GLN A 42 2.13 1.47 17.24
C GLN A 42 3.00 0.58 16.35
N ASP A 43 2.41 -0.41 15.67
CA ASP A 43 3.14 -1.35 14.84
C ASP A 43 4.00 -0.63 13.80
N SER A 44 5.20 -1.17 13.59
CA SER A 44 6.11 -0.72 12.55
C SER A 44 5.48 -0.93 11.16
N PRO A 45 5.86 -0.13 10.15
CA PRO A 45 5.39 -0.37 8.79
C PRO A 45 5.71 -1.77 8.26
N ARG A 46 6.85 -2.35 8.66
CA ARG A 46 7.21 -3.73 8.31
C ARG A 46 6.20 -4.74 8.86
N GLU A 47 5.84 -4.64 10.14
CA GLU A 47 4.87 -5.55 10.77
C GLU A 47 3.50 -5.46 10.09
N ARG A 48 3.07 -4.24 9.75
CA ARG A 48 1.81 -4.02 9.02
C ARG A 48 1.82 -4.68 7.65
N VAL A 49 2.91 -4.54 6.89
CA VAL A 49 3.07 -5.20 5.59
C VAL A 49 3.08 -6.72 5.74
N GLN A 50 3.80 -7.25 6.74
CA GLN A 50 3.84 -8.70 7.01
C GLN A 50 2.47 -9.25 7.39
N ALA A 51 1.66 -8.49 8.11
CA ALA A 51 0.29 -8.87 8.49
C ALA A 51 -0.66 -9.05 7.29
N LEU A 52 -0.35 -8.43 6.13
CA LEU A 52 -1.10 -8.64 4.89
C LEU A 52 -0.96 -10.07 4.34
N LYS A 53 0.07 -10.82 4.76
CA LYS A 53 0.34 -12.19 4.29
C LYS A 53 0.25 -12.31 2.77
N LEU A 54 0.97 -11.42 2.08
CA LEU A 54 1.08 -11.41 0.63
C LEU A 54 1.84 -12.64 0.15
N ASP A 55 1.34 -13.25 -0.91
CA ASP A 55 2.06 -14.26 -1.68
C ASP A 55 2.20 -13.69 -3.09
N LEU A 56 3.20 -12.82 -3.28
CA LEU A 56 3.34 -12.02 -4.50
C LEU A 56 3.37 -12.86 -5.79
N PHE A 57 3.83 -14.11 -5.70
CA PHE A 57 3.82 -15.03 -6.82
C PHE A 57 2.40 -15.48 -7.14
N ASN A 58 1.69 -16.04 -6.16
CA ASN A 58 0.31 -16.50 -6.36
C ASN A 58 -0.64 -15.34 -6.66
N ASP A 59 -0.41 -14.19 -6.04
CA ASP A 59 -1.12 -12.94 -6.27
C ASP A 59 -0.99 -12.51 -7.75
N LEU A 60 0.24 -12.41 -8.26
CA LEU A 60 0.50 -12.08 -9.67
C LEU A 60 -0.12 -13.11 -10.63
N VAL A 61 0.08 -14.40 -10.38
CA VAL A 61 -0.45 -15.48 -11.22
C VAL A 61 -1.97 -15.44 -11.27
N ALA A 62 -2.62 -15.27 -10.11
CA ALA A 62 -4.07 -15.21 -10.02
C ALA A 62 -4.64 -14.02 -10.80
N THR A 63 -4.02 -12.83 -10.70
CA THR A 63 -4.53 -11.64 -11.38
C THR A 63 -4.31 -11.70 -12.90
N VAL A 64 -3.15 -12.20 -13.35
CA VAL A 64 -2.84 -12.32 -14.79
C VAL A 64 -3.67 -13.42 -15.45
N GLN A 65 -3.74 -14.63 -14.87
CA GLN A 65 -4.44 -15.76 -15.48
C GLN A 65 -5.96 -15.59 -15.48
N LYS A 66 -6.53 -14.91 -14.47
CA LYS A 66 -7.97 -14.62 -14.42
C LYS A 66 -8.37 -13.40 -15.25
N GLY A 67 -7.41 -12.70 -15.87
CA GLY A 67 -7.63 -11.59 -16.78
C GLY A 67 -8.29 -10.36 -16.16
N ARG A 68 -8.40 -10.28 -14.83
CA ARG A 68 -8.99 -9.14 -14.11
C ARG A 68 -7.87 -8.26 -13.58
N HIS A 69 -7.97 -6.94 -13.75
CA HIS A 69 -7.04 -5.95 -13.16
C HIS A 69 -5.54 -6.12 -13.49
N ALA A 70 -5.17 -6.87 -14.55
CA ALA A 70 -3.77 -7.09 -14.94
C ALA A 70 -3.01 -5.78 -15.18
N LYS A 71 -3.66 -4.76 -15.74
CA LYS A 71 -3.09 -3.42 -15.93
C LYS A 71 -2.81 -2.72 -14.59
N ALA A 72 -3.73 -2.81 -13.63
CA ALA A 72 -3.54 -2.22 -12.30
C ALA A 72 -2.38 -2.88 -11.56
N VAL A 73 -2.26 -4.21 -11.66
CA VAL A 73 -1.13 -4.94 -11.08
C VAL A 73 0.20 -4.53 -11.70
N ASP A 74 0.29 -4.42 -13.03
CA ASP A 74 1.51 -3.95 -13.70
C ASP A 74 1.92 -2.54 -13.22
N GLU A 75 0.97 -1.61 -13.15
CA GLU A 75 1.23 -0.25 -12.69
C GLU A 75 1.68 -0.21 -11.22
N MET A 76 1.07 -1.03 -10.35
CA MET A 76 1.48 -1.14 -8.95
C MET A 76 2.90 -1.70 -8.81
N PHE A 77 3.24 -2.78 -9.52
CA PHE A 77 4.61 -3.34 -9.49
C PHE A 77 5.64 -2.34 -10.03
N ARG A 78 5.29 -1.58 -11.06
CA ARG A 78 6.16 -0.51 -11.59
C ARG A 78 6.36 0.64 -10.60
N ALA A 79 5.33 0.97 -9.82
CA ALA A 79 5.38 2.08 -8.84
C ALA A 79 6.08 1.71 -7.53
N MET A 80 5.98 0.46 -7.08
CA MET A 80 6.48 0.00 -5.77
C MET A 80 7.91 0.44 -5.44
N PRO A 81 8.93 0.33 -6.32
CA PRO A 81 10.30 0.73 -6.00
C PRO A 81 10.43 2.20 -5.60
N ALA A 82 9.62 3.10 -6.17
CA ALA A 82 9.62 4.52 -5.83
C ALA A 82 8.98 4.82 -4.47
N LEU A 83 8.17 3.89 -3.95
CA LEU A 83 7.50 4.01 -2.66
C LEU A 83 8.30 3.41 -1.50
N VAL A 84 9.48 2.83 -1.76
CA VAL A 84 10.34 2.26 -0.70
C VAL A 84 11.16 3.39 -0.05
N PRO A 85 10.94 3.69 1.25
CA PRO A 85 11.82 4.55 2.02
C PRO A 85 13.30 4.19 1.86
N ARG A 86 14.13 5.20 1.61
CA ARG A 86 15.59 5.01 1.50
C ARG A 86 16.27 4.59 2.80
N GLN A 87 15.65 4.91 3.94
CA GLN A 87 16.19 4.59 5.26
C GLN A 87 15.37 3.46 5.88
N SER A 88 16.02 2.33 6.20
CA SER A 88 15.38 1.16 6.82
C SER A 88 14.70 1.48 8.16
N VAL A 89 15.19 2.50 8.87
CA VAL A 89 14.60 2.97 10.14
C VAL A 89 13.13 3.37 10.00
N ALA A 90 12.71 3.84 8.81
CA ALA A 90 11.32 4.20 8.54
C ALA A 90 10.40 2.98 8.40
N PHE A 91 10.96 1.76 8.26
CA PHE A 91 10.22 0.51 8.22
C PHE A 91 10.26 -0.27 9.53
N ASP A 92 11.38 -0.21 10.22
CA ASP A 92 11.72 -1.18 11.26
C ASP A 92 11.36 -0.70 12.66
N LYS A 93 11.12 0.60 12.83
CA LYS A 93 10.71 1.16 14.12
C LYS A 93 9.19 1.30 14.20
N ASN A 94 8.70 1.07 15.40
CA ASN A 94 7.32 1.34 15.78
C ASN A 94 6.96 2.80 15.49
N LEU A 95 5.75 2.99 14.98
CA LEU A 95 5.22 4.31 14.68
C LEU A 95 4.82 4.96 16.00
N GLY A 96 5.61 5.94 16.47
CA GLY A 96 5.14 6.91 17.45
C GLY A 96 4.05 7.82 16.84
N GLU A 97 3.38 8.65 17.64
CA GLU A 97 2.22 9.46 17.19
C GLU A 97 2.47 10.23 15.89
N ARG A 98 3.60 10.95 15.81
CA ARG A 98 3.98 11.70 14.60
C ARG A 98 4.23 10.78 13.40
N GLY A 99 4.90 9.66 13.62
CA GLY A 99 5.17 8.69 12.55
C GLY A 99 3.89 8.07 12.02
N LEU A 100 2.94 7.76 12.90
CA LEU A 100 1.62 7.24 12.53
C LEU A 100 0.82 8.26 11.72
N ALA A 101 0.84 9.54 12.12
CA ALA A 101 0.16 10.60 11.36
C ALA A 101 0.73 10.75 9.94
N GLU A 102 2.07 10.74 9.79
CA GLU A 102 2.73 10.78 8.48
C GLU A 102 2.43 9.53 7.64
N PHE A 103 2.41 8.36 8.28
CA PHE A 103 2.04 7.10 7.64
C PHE A 103 0.60 7.12 7.12
N ASN A 104 -0.38 7.53 7.95
CA ASN A 104 -1.79 7.65 7.55
C ASN A 104 -1.99 8.73 6.47
N ALA A 105 -1.19 9.80 6.47
CA ALA A 105 -1.22 10.78 5.39
C ALA A 105 -0.75 10.19 4.06
N GLY A 106 0.34 9.40 4.08
CA GLY A 106 0.82 8.69 2.89
C GLY A 106 -0.14 7.61 2.41
N TYR A 107 -0.71 6.85 3.35
CA TYR A 107 -1.72 5.83 3.09
C TYR A 107 -2.92 6.39 2.33
N ARG A 108 -3.55 7.45 2.87
CA ARG A 108 -4.71 8.10 2.23
C ARG A 108 -4.37 8.74 0.90
N ALA A 109 -3.21 9.40 0.79
CA ALA A 109 -2.77 9.99 -0.47
C ALA A 109 -2.61 8.93 -1.57
N GLN A 110 -2.03 7.78 -1.25
CA GLN A 110 -1.90 6.70 -2.22
C GLN A 110 -3.25 6.07 -2.57
N LEU A 111 -4.17 5.90 -1.61
CA LEU A 111 -5.52 5.40 -1.93
C LEU A 111 -6.27 6.36 -2.84
N ALA A 112 -6.13 7.68 -2.65
CA ALA A 112 -6.70 8.67 -3.56
C ALA A 112 -6.10 8.54 -4.97
N ASP A 113 -4.76 8.48 -5.08
CA ASP A 113 -4.07 8.29 -6.36
C ASP A 113 -4.52 7.01 -7.08
N LEU A 114 -4.67 5.90 -6.33
CA LEU A 114 -5.13 4.62 -6.85
C LEU A 114 -6.62 4.64 -7.22
N LYS A 115 -7.47 5.33 -6.46
CA LYS A 115 -8.91 5.50 -6.76
C LYS A 115 -9.12 6.33 -8.02
N GLU A 116 -8.27 7.33 -8.26
CA GLU A 116 -8.31 8.12 -9.49
C GLU A 116 -7.91 7.28 -10.71
N ALA A 117 -6.85 6.48 -10.60
CA ALA A 117 -6.38 5.62 -11.69
C ALA A 117 -7.26 4.38 -11.91
N PHE A 118 -7.79 3.79 -10.84
CA PHE A 118 -8.52 2.53 -10.81
C PHE A 118 -9.68 2.59 -9.78
N PRO A 119 -10.79 3.27 -10.11
CA PRO A 119 -11.89 3.52 -9.18
C PRO A 119 -12.50 2.26 -8.57
N GLU A 120 -12.41 1.13 -9.27
CA GLU A 120 -12.97 -0.14 -8.83
C GLU A 120 -12.14 -0.84 -7.74
N LEU A 121 -10.96 -0.34 -7.38
CA LEU A 121 -10.03 -0.98 -6.45
C LEU A 121 -10.04 -0.40 -5.03
N VAL A 122 -10.72 0.71 -4.84
CA VAL A 122 -10.83 1.43 -3.56
C VAL A 122 -12.30 1.75 -3.32
N GLU A 123 -12.78 1.57 -2.09
CA GLU A 123 -14.16 1.92 -1.70
C GLU A 123 -14.38 3.43 -1.62
#